data_AF-A0A4R1X5R6-F1
#
_entry.id   AF-A0A4R1X5R6-F1
#
_cell.length_a   1.000
_cell.length_b   1.000
_cell.length_c   1.000
_cell.angle_alpha   90.00
_cell.angle_beta   90.00
_cell.angle_gamma   90.00
#
_symmetry.space_group_name_H-M   'P 1'
#
loop_
_entity.id
_entity.type
_entity.pdbx_description
1 polymer ?
#
loop_
_entity_poly.entity_id
_entity_poly.type
_entity_poly.pdbx_seq_one_letter_code
_entity_poly.pdbx_strand_id
1 'polypeptide(L)'
;MVDLSFDALRARYLTTPVLLRSIPVGIVIAAGVVATTWTHMLLSDHQDLVIHTYEVIDTTKDVLIGLDDSETGQRGYLLSGDRRYLDPYDKALSRLSDLRITLRAHISDNPEQITRVETLNGMIDDKLGELKRSIDVHDTDGFEAARKLEIAMMERATMDGIRRAIGSITESEKALLSARQSEVDRDEMRIRIVAILVGLASFLTRAAIELYLARRGEAGVVRKLRKR
;
A
#
# COMPACT_ATOMS: atom_id res chain seq x y z
N MET A 1 0.46 -59.65 20.88
CA MET A 1 0.49 -58.94 19.58
C MET A 1 -0.63 -57.90 19.60
N VAL A 2 -0.31 -56.63 19.37
CA VAL A 2 -1.34 -55.59 19.23
C VAL A 2 -1.98 -55.79 17.87
N ASP A 3 -3.27 -56.13 17.84
CA ASP A 3 -4.02 -56.25 16.60
C ASP A 3 -4.24 -54.85 16.01
N LEU A 4 -3.54 -54.57 14.91
CA LEU A 4 -3.55 -53.31 14.16
C LEU A 4 -4.53 -53.36 12.98
N SER A 5 -5.42 -54.36 12.93
CA SER A 5 -6.52 -54.42 11.98
C SER A 5 -7.34 -53.11 11.97
N PHE A 6 -7.74 -52.65 10.78
CA PHE A 6 -8.55 -51.43 10.61
C PHE A 6 -9.87 -51.52 11.41
N ASP A 7 -10.46 -52.71 11.51
CA ASP A 7 -11.67 -52.93 12.30
C ASP A 7 -11.42 -52.85 13.82
N ALA A 8 -10.27 -53.34 14.29
CA ALA A 8 -9.86 -53.25 15.68
C ALA A 8 -9.54 -51.80 16.09
N LEU A 9 -8.87 -51.05 15.22
CA LEU A 9 -8.61 -49.62 15.40
C LEU A 9 -9.90 -48.78 15.35
N ARG A 10 -10.82 -49.08 14.43
CA ARG A 10 -12.12 -48.42 14.31
C ARG A 10 -12.98 -48.65 15.56
N ALA A 11 -13.08 -49.88 16.04
CA ALA A 11 -13.85 -50.19 17.25
C ALA A 11 -13.26 -49.52 18.52
N ARG A 12 -11.94 -49.32 18.56
CA ARG A 12 -11.23 -48.78 19.73
C ARG A 12 -11.15 -47.25 19.76
N TYR A 13 -11.03 -46.58 18.61
CA TYR A 13 -10.81 -45.13 18.55
C TYR A 13 -11.93 -44.35 17.84
N LEU A 14 -12.65 -44.95 16.89
CA LEU A 14 -13.78 -44.32 16.17
C LEU A 14 -15.13 -44.61 16.86
N THR A 15 -15.17 -44.38 18.17
CA THR A 15 -16.43 -44.45 18.93
C THR A 15 -17.22 -43.15 18.78
N THR A 16 -18.55 -43.23 18.79
CA THR A 16 -19.45 -42.05 18.73
C THR A 16 -19.10 -40.92 19.72
N PRO A 17 -18.70 -41.16 20.99
CA PRO A 17 -18.28 -40.08 21.89
C PRO A 17 -16.95 -39.44 21.52
N VAL A 18 -16.02 -40.16 20.89
CA VAL A 18 -14.74 -39.59 20.43
C VAL A 18 -14.99 -38.68 19.22
N LEU A 19 -15.82 -39.13 18.27
CA LEU A 19 -16.20 -38.33 17.11
C LEU A 19 -16.93 -37.03 17.49
N LEU A 20 -17.81 -37.08 18.50
CA LEU A 20 -18.52 -35.89 18.99
C LEU A 20 -17.56 -34.85 19.61
N ARG A 21 -16.47 -35.31 20.24
CA ARG A 21 -15.45 -34.45 20.90
C ARG A 21 -14.50 -33.78 19.92
N SER A 22 -14.29 -34.36 18.74
CA SER A 22 -13.37 -33.80 17.74
C SER A 22 -13.97 -32.69 16.89
N ILE A 23 -15.30 -32.63 16.76
CA ILE A 23 -15.99 -31.63 15.90
C ILE A 23 -15.67 -30.17 16.31
N PRO A 24 -15.79 -29.75 17.59
CA PRO A 24 -15.48 -28.37 17.98
C PRO A 24 -14.02 -28.02 17.75
N VAL A 25 -13.11 -28.97 17.98
CA VAL A 25 -11.66 -28.78 17.77
C VAL A 25 -11.37 -28.59 16.28
N GLY A 26 -12.01 -29.37 15.40
CA GLY A 26 -11.89 -29.21 13.96
C GLY A 26 -12.40 -27.86 13.47
N ILE A 27 -13.51 -27.36 14.02
CA ILE A 27 -14.06 -26.03 13.68
C ILE A 27 -13.08 -24.92 14.06
N VAL A 28 -12.46 -24.97 15.25
CA VAL A 28 -11.47 -23.97 15.68
C VAL A 28 -10.24 -24.00 14.77
N ILE A 29 -9.74 -25.17 14.42
CA ILE A 29 -8.57 -25.31 13.52
C ILE A 29 -8.92 -24.77 12.13
N ALA A 30 -10.08 -25.13 11.58
CA ALA A 30 -10.51 -24.63 10.27
C ALA A 30 -10.70 -23.11 10.27
N ALA A 31 -11.34 -22.55 11.32
CA ALA A 31 -11.49 -21.11 11.47
C ALA A 31 -10.14 -20.39 11.61
N GLY A 32 -9.18 -20.99 12.33
CA GLY A 32 -7.82 -20.47 12.43
C GLY A 32 -7.10 -20.44 11.08
N VAL A 33 -7.21 -21.51 10.29
CA VAL A 33 -6.61 -21.59 8.94
C VAL A 33 -7.26 -20.58 7.98
N VAL A 34 -8.58 -20.43 8.03
CA VAL A 34 -9.30 -19.42 7.21
C VAL A 34 -8.89 -18.01 7.63
N ALA A 35 -8.80 -17.74 8.94
CA ALA A 35 -8.37 -16.44 9.44
C ALA A 35 -6.94 -16.11 8.99
N THR A 36 -5.97 -17.02 9.16
CA THR A 36 -4.58 -16.76 8.77
C THR A 36 -4.41 -16.56 7.28
N THR A 37 -5.10 -17.35 6.45
CA THR A 37 -5.03 -17.22 4.98
C THR A 37 -5.67 -15.92 4.49
N TRP A 38 -6.81 -15.52 5.07
CA TRP A 38 -7.46 -14.23 4.77
C TRP A 38 -6.61 -13.04 5.22
N THR A 39 -6.04 -13.06 6.43
CA THR A 39 -5.16 -11.99 6.90
C THR A 39 -3.93 -11.85 6.00
N HIS A 40 -3.35 -12.96 5.52
CA HIS A 40 -2.21 -12.92 4.61
C HIS A 40 -2.53 -12.31 3.24
N MET A 41 -3.70 -12.61 2.64
CA MET A 41 -4.12 -11.95 1.40
C MET A 41 -4.34 -10.45 1.61
N LEU A 42 -5.02 -10.07 2.69
CA LEU A 42 -5.30 -8.67 3.02
C LEU A 42 -4.03 -7.84 3.25
N LEU A 43 -3.01 -8.45 3.88
CA LEU A 43 -1.72 -7.79 4.13
C LEU A 43 -0.88 -7.61 2.86
N SER A 44 -1.00 -8.53 1.88
CA SER A 44 -0.26 -8.46 0.62
C SER A 44 -0.71 -7.26 -0.21
N ASP A 45 -2.03 -7.10 -0.39
CA ASP A 45 -2.60 -5.97 -1.14
C ASP A 45 -2.21 -4.63 -0.48
N HIS A 46 -2.12 -4.60 0.86
CA HIS A 46 -1.65 -3.43 1.59
C HIS A 46 -0.19 -3.06 1.29
N GLN A 47 0.70 -4.04 1.19
CA GLN A 47 2.11 -3.78 0.90
C GLN A 47 2.29 -3.19 -0.50
N ASP A 48 1.58 -3.74 -1.49
CA ASP A 48 1.64 -3.25 -2.87
C ASP A 48 1.13 -1.80 -2.97
N LEU A 49 0.04 -1.47 -2.26
CA LEU A 49 -0.51 -0.11 -2.22
C LEU A 49 0.43 0.88 -1.52
N VAL A 50 1.09 0.47 -0.44
CA VAL A 50 2.10 1.29 0.25
C VAL A 50 3.26 1.58 -0.70
N ILE A 51 3.81 0.55 -1.35
CA ILE A 51 4.91 0.68 -2.32
C ILE A 51 4.49 1.66 -3.41
N HIS A 52 3.31 1.47 -4.00
CA HIS A 52 2.79 2.30 -5.06
C HIS A 52 2.68 3.78 -4.68
N THR A 53 2.12 4.09 -3.50
CA THR A 53 2.06 5.47 -2.99
C THR A 53 3.46 6.08 -2.86
N TYR A 54 4.43 5.32 -2.35
CA TYR A 54 5.81 5.82 -2.25
C TYR A 54 6.49 5.99 -3.61
N GLU A 55 6.22 5.12 -4.59
CA GLU A 55 6.70 5.27 -5.97
C GLU A 55 6.20 6.57 -6.61
N VAL A 56 4.92 6.92 -6.45
CA VAL A 56 4.36 8.20 -6.94
C VAL A 56 5.04 9.39 -6.24
N ILE A 57 5.18 9.33 -4.92
CA ILE A 57 5.80 10.39 -4.13
C ILE A 57 7.27 10.59 -4.52
N ASP A 58 8.04 9.52 -4.65
CA ASP A 58 9.45 9.61 -5.01
C ASP A 58 9.63 10.04 -6.47
N THR A 59 8.79 9.56 -7.39
CA THR A 59 8.83 10.02 -8.80
C THR A 59 8.55 11.52 -8.90
N THR A 60 7.58 12.06 -8.14
CA THR A 60 7.33 13.51 -8.13
C THR A 60 8.46 14.33 -7.49
N LYS A 61 9.17 13.80 -6.50
CA LYS A 61 10.41 14.42 -5.98
C LYS A 61 11.51 14.42 -7.03
N ASP A 62 11.67 13.34 -7.75
CA ASP A 62 12.66 13.22 -8.81
C ASP A 62 12.38 14.21 -9.96
N VAL A 63 11.11 14.46 -10.26
CA VAL A 63 10.70 15.53 -11.19
C VAL A 63 11.12 16.90 -10.66
N LEU A 64 10.92 17.17 -9.37
CA LEU A 64 11.38 18.43 -8.77
C LEU A 64 12.90 18.59 -8.86
N ILE A 65 13.66 17.52 -8.56
CA ILE A 65 15.13 17.51 -8.67
C ILE A 65 15.55 17.80 -10.12
N GLY A 66 14.93 17.15 -11.11
CA GLY A 66 15.24 17.40 -12.52
C GLY A 66 14.98 18.86 -12.93
N LEU A 67 13.91 19.48 -12.42
CA LEU A 67 13.65 20.90 -12.67
C LEU A 67 14.66 21.82 -11.99
N ASP A 68 15.02 21.55 -10.73
CA ASP A 68 16.04 22.32 -10.00
C ASP A 68 17.42 22.18 -10.68
N ASP A 69 17.78 20.98 -11.18
CA ASP A 69 19.00 20.74 -11.96
C ASP A 69 18.99 21.52 -13.28
N SER A 70 17.83 21.56 -13.95
CA SER A 70 17.62 22.35 -15.17
C SER A 70 17.83 23.85 -14.93
N GLU A 71 17.21 24.39 -13.88
CA GLU A 71 17.34 25.79 -13.50
C GLU A 71 18.76 26.12 -13.03
N THR A 72 19.40 25.22 -12.31
CA THR A 72 20.79 25.39 -11.84
C THR A 72 21.76 25.43 -13.01
N GLY A 73 21.64 24.51 -13.96
CA GLY A 73 22.48 24.48 -15.16
C GLY A 73 22.28 25.72 -16.03
N GLN A 74 21.03 26.10 -16.26
CA GLN A 74 20.68 27.32 -16.99
C GLN A 74 21.27 28.57 -16.32
N ARG A 75 21.14 28.75 -14.99
CA ARG A 75 21.71 29.90 -14.30
C ARG A 75 23.24 29.92 -14.33
N GLY A 76 23.88 28.76 -14.21
CA GLY A 76 25.33 28.64 -14.36
C GLY A 76 25.78 29.09 -15.76
N TYR A 77 25.02 28.73 -16.79
CA TYR A 77 25.26 29.17 -18.15
C TYR A 77 25.06 30.68 -18.31
N LEU A 78 23.93 31.21 -17.86
CA LEU A 78 23.64 32.65 -17.94
C LEU A 78 24.71 33.49 -17.22
N LEU A 79 25.23 33.03 -16.09
CA LEU A 79 26.23 33.79 -15.32
C LEU A 79 27.63 33.76 -15.93
N SER A 80 28.01 32.66 -16.57
CA SER A 80 29.39 32.42 -17.02
C SER A 80 29.59 32.54 -18.54
N GLY A 81 28.53 32.35 -19.32
CA GLY A 81 28.59 32.13 -20.76
C GLY A 81 29.21 30.78 -21.18
N ASP A 82 29.60 29.92 -20.23
CA ASP A 82 30.25 28.65 -20.52
C ASP A 82 29.23 27.52 -20.67
N ARG A 83 29.10 27.02 -21.91
CA ARG A 83 28.12 25.97 -22.26
C ARG A 83 28.27 24.68 -21.47
N ARG A 84 29.42 24.43 -20.81
CA ARG A 84 29.59 23.26 -19.93
C ARG A 84 28.59 23.26 -18.77
N TYR A 85 28.10 24.43 -18.34
CA TYR A 85 27.06 24.51 -17.32
C TYR A 85 25.67 24.08 -17.82
N LEU A 86 25.48 23.86 -19.12
CA LEU A 86 24.22 23.31 -19.67
C LEU A 86 24.14 21.77 -19.57
N ASP A 87 25.23 21.07 -19.22
CA ASP A 87 25.21 19.61 -19.10
C ASP A 87 24.16 19.08 -18.08
N PRO A 88 23.97 19.68 -16.88
CA PRO A 88 22.86 19.34 -16.00
C PRO A 88 21.48 19.61 -16.61
N TYR A 89 21.33 20.69 -17.38
CA TYR A 89 20.07 21.04 -18.04
C TYR A 89 19.69 19.99 -19.10
N ASP A 90 20.63 19.65 -19.98
CA ASP A 90 20.38 18.68 -21.05
C ASP A 90 20.07 17.28 -20.49
N LYS A 91 20.80 16.85 -19.45
CA LYS A 91 20.54 15.59 -18.74
C LYS A 91 19.19 15.59 -18.04
N ALA A 92 18.81 16.71 -17.43
CA ALA A 92 17.55 16.83 -16.76
C ALA A 92 16.36 16.76 -17.72
N LEU A 93 16.46 17.35 -18.93
CA LEU A 93 15.41 17.23 -19.96
C LEU A 93 15.14 15.76 -20.34
N SER A 94 16.21 14.98 -20.55
CA SER A 94 16.11 13.53 -20.79
C SER A 94 15.41 12.83 -19.63
N ARG A 95 15.88 13.07 -18.39
CA ARG A 95 15.34 12.41 -17.20
C ARG A 95 13.88 12.78 -16.96
N LEU A 96 13.50 14.05 -17.14
CA LEU A 96 12.12 14.52 -16.97
C LEU A 96 11.17 13.85 -17.95
N SER A 97 11.59 13.59 -19.20
CA SER A 97 10.78 12.83 -20.16
C SER A 97 10.44 11.44 -19.63
N ASP A 98 11.44 10.70 -19.13
CA ASP A 98 11.26 9.35 -18.60
C ASP A 98 10.42 9.35 -17.31
N LEU A 99 10.71 10.28 -16.39
CA LEU A 99 9.97 10.42 -15.13
C LEU A 99 8.48 10.72 -15.35
N ARG A 100 8.13 11.51 -16.38
CA ARG A 100 6.72 11.79 -16.72
C ARG A 100 5.97 10.55 -17.20
N ILE A 101 6.64 9.68 -17.97
CA ILE A 101 6.06 8.41 -18.42
C ILE A 101 5.84 7.49 -17.22
N THR A 102 6.86 7.35 -16.38
CA THR A 102 6.81 6.55 -15.14
C THR A 102 5.71 7.04 -14.20
N LEU A 103 5.65 8.35 -13.96
CA LEU A 103 4.62 8.94 -13.11
C LEU A 103 3.22 8.64 -13.62
N ARG A 104 2.97 8.78 -14.94
CA ARG A 104 1.65 8.47 -15.53
C ARG A 104 1.29 6.99 -15.39
N ALA A 105 2.26 6.08 -15.48
CA ALA A 105 2.02 4.65 -15.27
C ALA A 105 1.61 4.36 -13.81
N HIS A 106 2.28 5.00 -12.84
CA HIS A 106 1.99 4.85 -11.41
C HIS A 106 0.68 5.50 -10.94
N ILE A 107 -0.11 6.14 -11.79
CA ILE A 107 -1.39 6.73 -11.37
C ILE A 107 -2.55 6.29 -12.27
N SER A 108 -2.34 5.24 -13.07
CA SER A 108 -3.27 4.80 -14.11
C SER A 108 -4.63 4.33 -13.58
N ASP A 109 -4.72 4.01 -12.29
CA ASP A 109 -5.93 3.57 -11.59
C ASP A 109 -6.70 4.73 -10.92
N ASN A 110 -6.15 5.96 -10.91
CA ASN A 110 -6.72 7.10 -10.19
C ASN A 110 -6.96 8.31 -11.11
N PRO A 111 -8.20 8.50 -11.65
CA PRO A 111 -8.53 9.60 -12.55
C PRO A 111 -8.28 11.00 -11.98
N GLU A 112 -8.44 11.19 -10.67
CA GLU A 112 -8.18 12.47 -10.02
C GLU A 112 -6.69 12.79 -10.02
N GLN A 113 -5.84 11.79 -9.75
CA GLN A 113 -4.39 11.95 -9.83
C GLN A 113 -3.91 12.19 -11.26
N ILE A 114 -4.56 11.57 -12.26
CA ILE A 114 -4.26 11.84 -13.68
C ILE A 114 -4.44 13.33 -13.98
N THR A 115 -5.54 13.92 -13.52
CA THR A 115 -5.81 15.35 -13.71
C THR A 115 -4.75 16.23 -13.02
N ARG A 116 -4.34 15.87 -11.80
CA ARG A 116 -3.30 16.61 -11.04
C ARG A 116 -1.94 16.54 -11.72
N VAL A 117 -1.55 15.35 -12.21
CA VAL A 117 -0.30 15.15 -12.95
C VAL A 117 -0.31 15.81 -14.32
N GLU A 118 -1.45 15.84 -15.02
CA GLU A 118 -1.58 16.59 -16.28
C GLU A 118 -1.46 18.10 -16.06
N THR A 119 -2.01 18.61 -14.96
CA THR A 119 -1.80 20.01 -14.55
C THR A 119 -0.32 20.29 -14.26
N LEU A 120 0.33 19.43 -13.48
CA LEU A 120 1.77 19.52 -13.19
C LEU A 120 2.60 19.50 -14.48
N ASN A 121 2.26 18.63 -15.43
CA ASN A 121 2.94 18.53 -16.72
C ASN A 121 2.86 19.83 -17.53
N GLY A 122 1.71 20.50 -17.57
CA GLY A 122 1.60 21.81 -18.21
C GLY A 122 2.52 22.85 -17.56
N MET A 123 2.60 22.85 -16.23
CA MET A 123 3.49 23.76 -15.50
C MET A 123 4.98 23.47 -15.74
N ILE A 124 5.33 22.17 -15.87
CA ILE A 124 6.68 21.74 -16.25
C ILE A 124 7.02 22.26 -17.64
N ASP A 125 6.13 22.07 -18.61
CA ASP A 125 6.34 22.51 -20.00
C ASP A 125 6.53 24.03 -20.06
N ASP A 126 5.73 24.79 -19.31
CA ASP A 126 5.88 26.24 -19.18
C ASP A 126 7.26 26.62 -18.62
N LYS A 127 7.70 25.97 -17.52
CA LYS A 127 8.99 26.26 -16.89
C LYS A 127 10.16 25.90 -17.81
N LEU A 128 10.12 24.75 -18.49
CA LEU A 128 11.16 24.37 -19.44
C LEU A 128 11.21 25.33 -20.63
N GLY A 129 10.05 25.81 -21.09
CA GLY A 129 9.95 26.85 -22.11
C GLY A 129 10.46 28.23 -21.66
N GLU A 130 10.36 28.55 -20.36
CA GLU A 130 11.00 29.72 -19.75
C GLU A 130 12.52 29.61 -19.74
N LEU A 131 13.05 28.49 -19.24
CA LEU A 131 14.50 28.21 -19.18
C LEU A 131 15.13 28.23 -20.58
N LYS A 132 14.46 27.60 -21.56
CA LYS A 132 14.94 27.61 -22.94
C LYS A 132 15.00 29.03 -23.52
N ARG A 133 13.96 29.83 -23.32
CA ARG A 133 13.92 31.22 -23.83
C ARG A 133 15.03 32.08 -23.24
N SER A 134 15.39 31.91 -21.97
CA SER A 134 16.47 32.70 -21.38
C SER A 134 17.85 32.28 -21.89
N ILE A 135 18.07 30.99 -22.17
CA ILE A 135 19.25 30.51 -22.88
C ILE A 135 19.30 31.10 -24.30
N ASP A 136 18.20 31.04 -25.05
CA ASP A 136 18.14 31.56 -26.42
C ASP A 136 18.43 33.07 -26.46
N VAL A 137 17.83 33.86 -25.56
CA VAL A 137 18.08 35.31 -25.45
C VAL A 137 19.52 35.61 -25.02
N HIS A 138 20.12 34.77 -24.18
CA HIS A 138 21.54 34.91 -23.85
C HIS A 138 22.42 34.72 -25.08
N ASP A 139 22.12 33.70 -25.91
CA ASP A 139 22.89 33.38 -27.11
C ASP A 139 22.74 34.46 -28.20
N THR A 140 21.58 35.10 -28.32
CA THR A 140 21.32 36.11 -29.37
C THR A 140 21.61 37.54 -28.94
N ASP A 141 21.17 37.91 -27.74
CA ASP A 141 21.11 39.31 -27.27
C ASP A 141 22.08 39.60 -26.12
N GLY A 142 22.70 38.55 -25.57
CA GLY A 142 23.73 38.63 -24.54
C GLY A 142 23.21 38.68 -23.10
N PHE A 143 24.16 38.74 -22.17
CA PHE A 143 23.94 38.63 -20.73
C PHE A 143 22.87 39.57 -20.17
N GLU A 144 22.94 40.87 -20.47
CA GLU A 144 22.02 41.86 -19.90
C GLU A 144 20.56 41.65 -20.35
N ALA A 145 20.34 41.19 -21.58
CA ALA A 145 19.02 40.86 -22.07
C ALA A 145 18.45 39.62 -21.36
N ALA A 146 19.25 38.56 -21.24
CA ALA A 146 18.87 37.33 -20.55
C ALA A 146 18.60 37.58 -19.05
N ARG A 147 19.42 38.40 -18.40
CA ARG A 147 19.23 38.78 -16.99
C ARG A 147 17.92 39.52 -16.76
N LYS A 148 17.55 40.48 -17.63
CA LYS A 148 16.26 41.18 -17.53
C LYS A 148 15.08 40.22 -17.70
N LEU A 149 15.19 39.29 -18.64
CA LEU A 149 14.17 38.27 -18.87
C LEU A 149 14.02 37.34 -17.66
N GLU A 150 15.13 36.86 -17.08
CA GLU A 150 15.13 36.00 -15.90
C GLU A 150 14.47 36.70 -14.69
N ILE A 151 14.78 37.98 -14.45
CA ILE A 151 14.13 38.77 -13.37
C ILE A 151 12.60 38.81 -13.58
N ALA A 152 12.13 39.05 -14.80
CA ALA A 152 10.70 39.05 -15.11
C ALA A 152 10.06 37.65 -14.97
N MET A 153 10.81 36.57 -15.23
CA MET A 153 10.33 35.19 -15.02
C MET A 153 10.24 34.85 -13.52
N MET A 154 11.18 35.32 -12.69
CA MET A 154 11.14 35.12 -11.24
C MET A 154 9.86 35.69 -10.61
N GLU A 155 9.36 36.83 -11.11
CA GLU A 155 8.11 37.44 -10.64
C GLU A 155 6.88 36.56 -10.89
N ARG A 156 6.92 35.66 -11.90
CA ARG A 156 5.83 34.71 -12.19
C ARG A 156 5.74 33.57 -11.18
N ALA A 157 6.83 33.31 -10.44
CA ALA A 157 6.91 32.25 -9.43
C ALA A 157 6.45 30.86 -9.94
N THR A 158 6.80 30.51 -11.18
CA THR A 158 6.41 29.24 -11.84
C THR A 158 6.87 28.01 -11.04
N MET A 159 8.10 28.02 -10.53
CA MET A 159 8.64 26.94 -9.68
C MET A 159 7.90 26.79 -8.35
N ASP A 160 7.44 27.88 -7.75
CA ASP A 160 6.66 27.79 -6.51
C ASP A 160 5.28 27.17 -6.79
N GLY A 161 4.71 27.46 -7.96
CA GLY A 161 3.52 26.77 -8.46
C GLY A 161 3.75 25.26 -8.58
N ILE A 162 4.87 24.85 -9.19
CA ILE A 162 5.22 23.43 -9.35
C ILE A 162 5.42 22.75 -7.98
N ARG A 163 6.15 23.38 -7.05
CA ARG A 163 6.34 22.86 -5.68
C ARG A 163 5.00 22.68 -4.96
N ARG A 164 4.05 23.61 -5.12
CA ARG A 164 2.70 23.47 -4.58
C ARG A 164 1.91 22.32 -5.24
N ALA A 165 1.99 22.17 -6.55
CA ALA A 165 1.33 21.08 -7.27
C ALA A 165 1.85 19.70 -6.83
N ILE A 166 3.17 19.54 -6.73
CA ILE A 166 3.82 18.33 -6.21
C ILE A 166 3.42 18.07 -4.76
N GLY A 167 3.36 19.12 -3.92
CA GLY A 167 2.87 19.03 -2.55
C GLY A 167 1.43 18.51 -2.48
N SER A 168 0.54 19.00 -3.35
CA SER A 168 -0.85 18.55 -3.41
C SER A 168 -0.99 17.10 -3.87
N ILE A 169 -0.19 16.66 -4.85
CA ILE A 169 -0.15 15.25 -5.28
C ILE A 169 0.31 14.36 -4.12
N THR A 170 1.38 14.77 -3.43
CA THR A 170 1.95 14.04 -2.29
C THR A 170 0.96 13.93 -1.13
N GLU A 171 0.25 15.02 -0.81
CA GLU A 171 -0.74 15.03 0.27
C GLU A 171 -1.95 14.14 -0.07
N SER A 172 -2.41 14.17 -1.32
CA SER A 172 -3.46 13.28 -1.83
C SER A 172 -3.07 11.80 -1.71
N GLU A 173 -1.85 11.43 -2.12
CA GLU A 173 -1.34 10.07 -1.99
C GLU A 173 -1.26 9.60 -0.53
N LYS A 174 -0.77 10.45 0.37
CA LYS A 174 -0.71 10.13 1.80
C LYS A 174 -2.10 9.99 2.42
N ALA A 175 -3.04 10.84 2.02
CA ALA A 175 -4.42 10.76 2.50
C ALA A 175 -5.10 9.47 2.01
N LEU A 176 -4.90 9.09 0.75
CA LEU A 176 -5.40 7.84 0.18
C LEU A 176 -4.82 6.62 0.88
N LEU A 177 -3.51 6.62 1.13
CA LEU A 177 -2.85 5.56 1.90
C LEU A 177 -3.40 5.44 3.32
N SER A 178 -3.59 6.57 4.00
CA SER A 178 -4.13 6.59 5.37
C SER A 178 -5.58 6.10 5.42
N ALA A 179 -6.41 6.46 4.43
CA ALA A 179 -7.79 5.99 4.33
C ALA A 179 -7.83 4.47 4.14
N ARG A 180 -7.01 3.94 3.21
CA ARG A 180 -6.88 2.50 2.96
C ARG A 180 -6.39 1.75 4.20
N GLN A 181 -5.39 2.29 4.91
CA GLN A 181 -4.90 1.68 6.16
C GLN A 181 -5.97 1.61 7.25
N SER A 182 -6.86 2.61 7.33
CA SER A 182 -7.99 2.57 8.28
C SER A 182 -9.03 1.50 7.94
N GLU A 183 -9.20 1.17 6.67
CA GLU A 183 -10.06 0.05 6.23
C GLU A 183 -9.41 -1.28 6.59
N VAL A 184 -8.10 -1.39 6.32
CA VAL A 184 -7.09 -2.25 6.98
C VAL A 184 -7.46 -2.78 8.35
N ASP A 185 -7.22 -1.87 9.28
CA ASP A 185 -7.26 -2.10 10.71
C ASP A 185 -8.69 -2.47 11.18
N ARG A 186 -9.71 -1.92 10.52
CA ARG A 186 -11.12 -2.23 10.81
C ARG A 186 -11.47 -3.67 10.45
N ASP A 187 -11.03 -4.15 9.30
CA ASP A 187 -11.27 -5.52 8.87
C ASP A 187 -10.45 -6.53 9.67
N GLU A 188 -9.21 -6.20 10.03
CA GLU A 188 -8.42 -7.01 10.96
C GLU A 188 -9.13 -7.16 12.32
N MET A 189 -9.67 -6.06 12.88
CA MET A 189 -10.40 -6.11 14.15
C MET A 189 -11.66 -6.98 14.07
N ARG A 190 -12.41 -6.92 12.96
CA ARG A 190 -13.58 -7.79 12.74
C ARG A 190 -13.18 -9.26 12.71
N ILE A 191 -12.13 -9.61 11.97
CA ILE A 191 -11.62 -10.99 11.89
C ILE A 191 -11.22 -11.49 13.28
N ARG A 192 -10.49 -10.68 14.05
CA ARG A 192 -10.09 -11.03 15.43
C ARG A 192 -11.30 -11.27 16.34
N ILE A 193 -12.32 -10.41 16.30
CA ILE A 193 -13.54 -10.58 17.11
C ILE A 193 -14.28 -11.86 16.72
N VAL A 194 -14.47 -12.12 15.43
CA VAL A 194 -15.12 -13.35 14.94
C VAL A 194 -14.34 -14.59 15.39
N ALA A 195 -13.01 -14.58 15.28
CA ALA A 195 -12.16 -15.69 15.74
C ALA A 195 -12.32 -15.95 17.25
N ILE A 196 -12.37 -14.89 18.08
CA ILE A 196 -12.60 -15.02 19.52
C ILE A 196 -13.99 -15.61 19.81
N LEU A 197 -15.04 -15.13 19.13
CA LEU A 197 -16.40 -15.65 19.29
C LEU A 197 -16.52 -17.12 18.89
N VAL A 198 -15.89 -17.52 17.78
CA VAL A 198 -15.84 -18.92 17.32
C VAL A 198 -15.08 -19.79 18.33
N GLY A 199 -13.96 -19.29 18.87
CA GLY A 199 -13.21 -19.97 19.94
C GLY A 199 -14.04 -20.17 21.21
N LEU A 200 -14.72 -19.12 21.68
CA LEU A 200 -15.61 -19.18 22.84
C LEU A 200 -16.79 -20.14 22.63
N ALA A 201 -17.46 -20.06 21.48
CA ALA A 201 -18.57 -20.96 21.14
C ALA A 201 -18.11 -22.43 21.10
N SER A 202 -16.91 -22.69 20.55
CA SER A 202 -16.32 -24.03 20.52
C SER A 202 -15.96 -24.54 21.92
N PHE A 203 -15.47 -23.67 22.81
CA PHE A 203 -15.22 -24.02 24.21
C PHE A 203 -16.53 -24.35 24.95
N LEU A 204 -17.56 -23.52 24.80
CA LEU A 204 -18.86 -23.72 25.46
C LEU A 204 -19.58 -24.99 24.97
N THR A 205 -19.56 -25.26 23.67
CA THR A 205 -20.16 -26.48 23.11
C THR A 205 -19.45 -27.74 23.61
N ARG A 206 -18.11 -27.71 23.72
CA ARG A 206 -17.35 -28.81 24.32
C ARG A 206 -17.71 -29.03 25.79
N ALA A 207 -17.75 -27.95 26.59
CA ALA A 207 -18.12 -28.03 28.00
C ALA A 207 -19.55 -28.57 28.19
N ALA A 208 -20.50 -28.16 27.34
CA ALA A 208 -21.87 -28.64 27.35
C ALA A 208 -21.98 -30.15 27.02
N ILE A 209 -21.20 -30.62 26.03
CA ILE A 209 -21.12 -32.05 25.68
C ILE A 209 -20.58 -32.87 26.86
N GLU A 210 -19.51 -32.40 27.51
CA GLU A 210 -18.92 -33.09 28.66
C GLU A 210 -19.89 -33.15 29.85
N LEU A 211 -20.58 -32.04 30.16
CA LEU A 211 -21.60 -32.00 31.21
C LEU A 211 -22.80 -32.92 30.92
N TYR A 212 -23.26 -32.96 29.66
CA TYR A 212 -24.35 -33.84 29.24
C TYR A 212 -23.99 -35.33 29.36
N LEU A 213 -22.78 -35.70 28.93
CA LEU A 213 -22.28 -37.07 29.03
C LEU A 213 -22.10 -37.50 30.49
N ALA A 214 -21.60 -36.62 31.36
CA ALA A 214 -21.46 -36.88 32.79
C ALA A 214 -22.82 -37.20 33.44
N ARG A 215 -23.83 -36.34 33.22
CA ARG A 215 -25.20 -36.55 33.73
C ARG A 215 -25.83 -37.86 33.24
N ARG A 216 -25.61 -38.21 31.98
CA ARG A 216 -26.17 -39.45 31.39
C ARG A 216 -25.44 -40.70 31.89
N GLY A 217 -24.11 -40.62 32.10
CA GLY A 217 -23.30 -41.69 32.66
C GLY A 217 -23.73 -42.04 34.09
N GLU A 218 -23.93 -41.03 34.94
CA GLU A 218 -24.42 -41.20 36.31
C GLU A 218 -25.82 -41.84 36.35
N ALA A 219 -26.75 -41.38 35.49
CA ALA A 219 -28.09 -41.97 35.39
C ALA A 219 -28.09 -43.45 34.95
N GLY A 220 -27.12 -43.86 34.12
CA GLY A 220 -26.95 -45.25 33.71
C GLY A 220 -26.41 -46.16 34.82
N VAL A 221 -25.52 -45.64 35.66
CA VAL A 221 -24.94 -46.36 36.81
C VAL A 221 -25.99 -46.58 37.91
N VAL A 222 -26.76 -45.54 38.25
CA VAL A 222 -27.84 -45.63 39.25
C VAL A 222 -28.91 -46.65 38.84
N ARG A 223 -29.26 -46.71 37.54
CA ARG A 223 -30.25 -47.67 37.03
C ARG A 223 -29.73 -49.12 37.01
N LYS A 224 -28.41 -49.34 36.89
CA LYS A 224 -27.78 -50.67 37.05
C LYS A 224 -27.71 -51.11 38.50
N LEU A 225 -27.45 -50.20 39.43
CA LEU A 225 -27.42 -50.50 40.87
C LEU A 225 -28.81 -50.82 41.43
N ARG A 226 -29.88 -50.22 40.89
CA ARG A 226 -31.27 -50.50 41.29
C ARG A 226 -31.86 -51.80 40.69
N LYS A 227 -31.16 -52.45 39.77
CA LYS A 227 -31.55 -53.73 39.14
C LYS A 227 -30.75 -54.94 39.66
N ARG A 228 -29.84 -54.72 40.62
CA ARG A 228 -29.24 -55.77 41.44
C ARG A 228 -29.92 -55.77 42.81
#